data_AF-A0A661EQI2-F1
#
_entry.id   AF-A0A661EQI2-F1
#
_cell.length_a   1.000
_cell.length_b   1.000
_cell.length_c   1.000
_cell.angle_alpha   90.00
_cell.angle_beta   90.00
_cell.angle_gamma   90.00
#
_symmetry.space_group_name_H-M   'P 1'
#
loop_
_entity.id
_entity.type
_entity.pdbx_description
1 polymer ?
#
loop_
_entity_poly.entity_id
_entity_poly.type
_entity_poly.pdbx_seq_one_letter_code
_entity_poly.pdbx_strand_id
1 'polypeptide(L)'
;TEIVGTFRGFIALTMVMFDPRDEDAAKRADACSVDIIQKAAAAGYGELKANLRYMNTVMGSYTGNDSGLHKVNQKIKDALDPQGILSPGKSDIWPSSWKHSRAN
;
A
#
# COMPACT_ATOMS: atom_id res chain seq x y z
N THR A 1 -6.67 -14.26 -12.97
CA THR A 1 -6.62 -14.19 -11.50
C THR A 1 -6.25 -15.54 -10.98
N GLU A 2 -5.27 -15.60 -10.10
CA GLU A 2 -4.85 -16.82 -9.39
C GLU A 2 -5.32 -16.71 -7.94
N ILE A 3 -5.75 -17.82 -7.32
CA ILE A 3 -6.21 -17.83 -5.93
C ILE A 3 -5.44 -18.91 -5.17
N VAL A 4 -4.76 -18.49 -4.10
CA VAL A 4 -4.05 -19.41 -3.20
C VAL A 4 -4.82 -19.52 -1.90
N GLY A 5 -5.38 -20.70 -1.65
CA GLY A 5 -6.14 -21.01 -0.43
C GLY A 5 -5.23 -21.38 0.75
N THR A 6 -5.62 -20.97 1.94
CA THR A 6 -5.08 -21.40 3.24
C THR A 6 -6.22 -21.94 4.09
N PHE A 7 -5.93 -22.42 5.31
CA PHE A 7 -6.94 -23.03 6.19
C PHE A 7 -8.15 -22.15 6.52
N ARG A 8 -8.00 -20.80 6.54
CA ARG A 8 -9.07 -19.87 6.93
C ARG A 8 -9.16 -18.60 6.08
N GLY A 9 -8.52 -18.60 4.93
CA GLY A 9 -8.51 -17.44 4.04
C GLY A 9 -7.84 -17.79 2.72
N PHE A 10 -7.95 -16.90 1.75
CA PHE A 10 -7.27 -17.05 0.48
C PHE A 10 -6.65 -15.72 0.07
N ILE A 11 -5.63 -15.79 -0.77
CA ILE A 11 -5.01 -14.63 -1.40
C ILE A 11 -5.43 -14.66 -2.86
N ALA A 12 -6.15 -13.63 -3.31
CA ALA A 12 -6.50 -13.44 -4.71
C ALA A 12 -5.43 -12.56 -5.38
N LEU A 13 -4.70 -13.15 -6.32
CA LEU A 13 -3.67 -12.50 -7.11
C LEU A 13 -4.27 -12.07 -8.45
N THR A 14 -4.44 -10.76 -8.63
CA THR A 14 -4.88 -10.16 -9.88
C THR A 14 -3.69 -9.57 -10.61
N MET A 15 -3.38 -10.09 -11.80
CA MET A 15 -2.32 -9.58 -12.66
C MET A 15 -2.89 -8.52 -13.60
N VAL A 16 -2.51 -7.25 -13.40
CA VAL A 16 -2.81 -6.16 -14.33
C VAL A 16 -1.70 -6.10 -15.37
N MET A 17 -1.93 -6.68 -16.54
CA MET A 17 -0.95 -6.73 -17.64
C MET A 17 -1.14 -5.54 -18.58
N PHE A 18 -0.04 -4.91 -18.99
CA PHE A 18 -0.01 -3.81 -19.96
C PHE A 18 1.37 -3.76 -20.64
N ASP A 19 1.48 -3.10 -21.79
CA ASP A 19 2.78 -2.81 -22.42
C ASP A 19 3.39 -1.58 -21.72
N PRO A 20 4.54 -1.69 -21.03
CA PRO A 20 5.16 -0.55 -20.35
C PRO A 20 5.73 0.51 -21.31
N ARG A 21 5.80 0.23 -22.62
CA ARG A 21 6.24 1.17 -23.65
C ARG A 21 5.08 2.01 -24.22
N ASP A 22 3.84 1.64 -23.91
CA ASP A 22 2.64 2.41 -24.25
C ASP A 22 2.23 3.24 -23.02
N GLU A 23 2.43 4.55 -23.10
CA GLU A 23 2.12 5.46 -21.99
C GLU A 23 0.64 5.50 -21.61
N ASP A 24 -0.27 5.36 -22.60
CA ASP A 24 -1.70 5.38 -22.33
C ASP A 24 -2.13 4.07 -21.65
N ALA A 25 -1.60 2.94 -22.12
CA ALA A 25 -1.81 1.65 -21.46
C ALA A 25 -1.30 1.65 -20.02
N ALA A 26 -0.10 2.21 -19.77
CA ALA A 26 0.48 2.33 -18.44
C ALA A 26 -0.39 3.20 -17.51
N LYS A 27 -0.88 4.36 -17.99
CA LYS A 27 -1.77 5.25 -17.22
C LYS A 27 -3.09 4.57 -16.84
N ARG A 28 -3.70 3.84 -17.78
CA ARG A 28 -4.94 3.10 -17.50
C ARG A 28 -4.72 1.94 -16.52
N ALA A 29 -3.58 1.24 -16.63
CA ALA A 29 -3.23 0.16 -15.70
C ALA A 29 -2.98 0.67 -14.28
N ASP A 30 -2.36 1.85 -14.15
CA ASP A 30 -2.17 2.53 -12.87
C ASP A 30 -3.50 2.89 -12.21
N ALA A 31 -4.37 3.60 -12.96
CA ALA A 31 -5.70 3.97 -12.49
C ALA A 31 -6.56 2.74 -12.13
N CYS A 32 -6.49 1.69 -12.94
CA CYS A 32 -7.19 0.42 -12.67
C CYS A 32 -6.68 -0.24 -11.38
N SER A 33 -5.36 -0.23 -11.14
CA SER A 33 -4.77 -0.79 -9.92
C SER A 33 -5.27 -0.05 -8.67
N VAL A 34 -5.32 1.29 -8.70
CA VAL A 34 -5.85 2.10 -7.60
C VAL A 34 -7.33 1.82 -7.36
N ASP A 35 -8.14 1.75 -8.42
CA ASP A 35 -9.57 1.46 -8.34
C ASP A 35 -9.86 0.09 -7.73
N ILE A 36 -9.09 -0.94 -8.11
CA ILE A 36 -9.19 -2.29 -7.53
C ILE A 36 -8.91 -2.25 -6.02
N ILE A 37 -7.82 -1.60 -5.59
CA ILE A 37 -7.44 -1.50 -4.17
C ILE A 37 -8.54 -0.81 -3.37
N GLN A 38 -9.06 0.32 -3.86
CA GLN A 38 -10.10 1.08 -3.17
C GLN A 38 -11.42 0.32 -3.08
N LYS A 39 -11.81 -0.39 -4.15
CA LYS A 39 -13.03 -1.22 -4.15
C LYS A 39 -12.89 -2.43 -3.24
N ALA A 40 -11.73 -3.08 -3.22
CA ALA A 40 -11.45 -4.18 -2.29
C ALA A 40 -11.56 -3.71 -0.84
N ALA A 41 -10.95 -2.56 -0.51
CA ALA A 41 -11.04 -1.94 0.81
C ALA A 41 -12.49 -1.61 1.20
N ALA A 42 -13.27 -1.02 0.30
CA ALA A 42 -14.69 -0.71 0.54
C ALA A 42 -15.55 -1.97 0.78
N ALA A 43 -15.16 -3.10 0.18
CA ALA A 43 -15.79 -4.40 0.41
C ALA A 43 -15.27 -5.13 1.68
N GLY A 44 -14.31 -4.55 2.41
CA GLY A 44 -13.74 -5.12 3.64
C GLY A 44 -12.57 -6.07 3.40
N TYR A 45 -12.01 -6.12 2.19
CA TYR A 45 -10.82 -6.90 1.87
C TYR A 45 -9.54 -6.06 1.98
N GLY A 46 -8.52 -6.62 2.62
CA GLY A 46 -7.20 -5.99 2.75
C GLY A 46 -6.19 -6.55 1.76
N GLU A 47 -5.33 -5.68 1.24
CA GLU A 47 -4.23 -6.08 0.37
C GLU A 47 -3.04 -6.60 1.18
N LEU A 48 -2.60 -7.82 0.89
CA LEU A 48 -1.45 -8.44 1.57
C LEU A 48 -0.12 -7.76 1.18
N LYS A 49 0.02 -7.39 -0.10
CA LYS A 49 1.26 -6.82 -0.63
C LYS A 49 0.96 -6.01 -1.89
N ALA A 50 1.58 -4.83 -2.01
CA ALA A 50 1.45 -3.99 -3.19
C ALA A 50 2.81 -3.47 -3.72
N ASN A 51 2.78 -2.95 -4.94
CA ASN A 51 3.89 -2.21 -5.55
C ASN A 51 4.24 -0.96 -4.71
N LEU A 52 5.49 -0.48 -4.81
CA LEU A 52 5.97 0.76 -4.16
C LEU A 52 5.01 1.94 -4.37
N ARG A 53 4.47 2.08 -5.58
CA ARG A 53 3.56 3.16 -5.96
C ARG A 53 2.27 3.18 -5.13
N TYR A 54 1.78 2.02 -4.71
CA TYR A 54 0.46 1.89 -4.08
C TYR A 54 0.52 1.71 -2.56
N MET A 55 1.71 1.80 -1.96
CA MET A 55 1.87 1.58 -0.52
C MET A 55 1.05 2.55 0.32
N ASN A 56 1.00 3.83 -0.08
CA ASN A 56 0.17 4.83 0.59
C ASN A 56 -1.33 4.54 0.41
N THR A 57 -1.77 4.20 -0.80
CA THR A 57 -3.17 3.83 -1.06
C THR A 57 -3.62 2.64 -0.21
N VAL A 58 -2.78 1.61 -0.11
CA VAL A 58 -3.05 0.43 0.73
C VAL A 58 -3.04 0.80 2.21
N MET A 59 -2.02 1.51 2.70
CA MET A 59 -1.98 1.91 4.11
C MET A 59 -3.18 2.80 4.48
N GLY A 60 -3.62 3.64 3.56
CA GLY A 60 -4.82 4.48 3.67
C GLY A 60 -6.13 3.70 3.83
N SER A 61 -6.17 2.40 3.53
CA SER A 61 -7.34 1.57 3.82
C SER A 61 -7.38 1.01 5.24
N TYR A 62 -6.24 1.00 5.97
CA TYR A 62 -6.14 0.46 7.32
C TYR A 62 -6.45 1.53 8.40
N THR A 63 -7.66 2.09 8.35
CA THR A 63 -8.06 3.27 9.16
C THR A 63 -8.63 2.93 10.55
N GLY A 64 -8.73 1.65 10.90
CA GLY A 64 -9.29 1.19 12.18
C GLY A 64 -8.63 1.86 13.40
N ASN A 65 -9.44 2.19 14.40
CA ASN A 65 -9.02 2.88 15.63
C ASN A 65 -8.20 4.16 15.35
N ASP A 66 -8.74 5.02 14.48
CA ASP A 66 -8.09 6.27 14.05
C ASP A 66 -6.67 6.01 13.51
N SER A 67 -6.56 5.09 12.54
CA SER A 67 -5.30 4.64 11.94
C SER A 67 -4.27 4.15 12.98
N GLY A 68 -4.73 3.39 13.97
CA GLY A 68 -3.91 2.95 15.10
C GLY A 68 -2.69 2.11 14.68
N LEU A 69 -2.85 1.25 13.65
CA LEU A 69 -1.77 0.45 13.09
C LEU A 69 -0.63 1.34 12.56
N HIS A 70 -0.96 2.36 11.78
CA HIS A 70 0.00 3.31 11.22
C HIS A 70 0.76 4.03 12.34
N LYS A 71 0.05 4.57 13.33
CA LYS A 71 0.65 5.29 14.47
C LYS A 71 1.60 4.42 15.30
N VAL A 72 1.27 3.16 15.52
CA VAL A 72 2.15 2.23 16.25
C VAL A 72 3.42 1.95 15.45
N ASN A 73 3.28 1.61 14.16
CA ASN A 73 4.42 1.36 13.29
C ASN A 73 5.34 2.58 13.17
N GLN A 74 4.75 3.79 13.12
CA GLN A 74 5.50 5.04 13.11
C GLN A 74 6.35 5.23 14.37
N LYS A 75 5.77 5.00 15.56
CA LYS A 75 6.52 5.07 16.82
C LYS A 75 7.66 4.05 16.89
N ILE A 76 7.41 2.83 16.43
CA ILE A 76 8.45 1.78 16.38
C ILE A 76 9.56 2.20 15.41
N LYS A 77 9.20 2.72 14.23
CA LYS A 77 10.13 3.21 13.22
C LYS A 77 11.04 4.29 13.78
N ASP A 78 10.48 5.32 14.39
CA ASP A 78 11.25 6.44 14.92
C ASP A 78 12.15 6.03 16.10
N ALA A 79 11.71 5.05 16.91
CA ALA A 79 12.51 4.53 18.02
C ALA A 79 13.71 3.69 17.56
N LEU A 80 13.52 2.85 16.52
CA LEU A 80 14.56 1.94 16.03
C LEU A 80 15.47 2.58 14.96
N ASP A 81 14.98 3.58 14.24
CA ASP A 81 15.71 4.28 13.18
C ASP A 81 15.56 5.80 13.35
N PRO A 82 16.19 6.38 14.38
CA PRO A 82 16.06 7.82 14.70
C PRO A 82 16.63 8.73 13.60
N GLN A 83 17.55 8.23 12.77
CA GLN A 83 18.08 8.98 11.61
C GLN A 83 17.24 8.78 10.35
N GLY A 84 16.34 7.79 10.34
CA GLY A 84 15.41 7.55 9.23
C GLY A 84 16.08 7.01 7.97
N ILE A 85 17.17 6.25 8.08
CA ILE A 85 17.94 5.77 6.92
C ILE A 85 17.43 4.46 6.31
N LEU A 86 16.65 3.68 7.06
CA LEU A 86 16.21 2.35 6.66
C LEU A 86 14.90 2.40 5.86
N SER A 87 14.99 2.41 4.53
CA SER A 87 13.84 2.28 3.61
C SER A 87 12.65 3.20 3.94
N PRO A 88 12.86 4.53 4.01
CA PRO A 88 11.80 5.49 4.29
C PRO A 88 10.66 5.35 3.26
N GLY A 89 9.42 5.28 3.74
CA GLY A 89 8.22 5.15 2.90
C GLY A 89 7.83 3.71 2.54
N LYS A 90 8.62 2.71 2.95
CA LYS A 90 8.20 1.32 2.82
C LYS A 90 6.91 1.09 3.61
N SER A 91 5.89 0.57 2.93
CA SER A 91 4.53 0.39 3.46
C SER A 91 3.92 1.69 4.00
N ASP A 92 4.33 2.83 3.45
CA ASP A 92 3.91 4.18 3.87
C ASP A 92 4.24 4.55 5.33
N ILE A 93 5.31 3.94 5.87
CA ILE A 93 5.89 4.32 7.16
C ILE A 93 7.11 5.20 6.90
N TRP A 94 7.06 6.45 7.32
CA TRP A 94 8.04 7.49 7.00
C TRP A 94 8.69 8.02 8.27
N PRO A 95 10.01 8.17 8.37
CA PRO A 95 10.61 8.75 9.58
C PRO A 95 10.04 10.13 9.90
N SER A 96 9.72 10.42 11.16
CA SER A 96 9.13 11.70 11.58
C SER A 96 10.03 12.91 11.30
N SER A 97 11.34 12.71 11.17
CA SER A 97 12.31 13.73 10.80
C SER A 97 12.23 14.17 9.33
N TRP A 98 11.57 13.39 8.47
CA TRP A 98 11.45 13.70 7.06
C TRP A 98 10.29 14.68 6.82
N LYS A 99 10.60 15.80 6.16
CA LYS A 99 9.57 16.69 5.61
C LYS A 99 9.01 16.04 4.35
N HIS A 100 8.05 15.13 4.49
CA HIS A 100 7.33 14.58 3.35
C HIS A 100 6.04 15.36 3.13
N SER A 101 5.84 15.91 1.93
CA SER A 101 4.53 16.40 1.51
C SER A 101 3.61 15.20 1.35
N ARG A 102 2.68 15.01 2.29
CA ARG A 102 1.51 14.13 2.11
C ARG A 102 0.59 14.79 1.07
N ALA A 103 1.05 14.87 -0.17
CA ALA A 103 0.22 15.33 -1.28
C ALA A 103 -0.64 14.14 -1.70
N ASN A 104 -1.91 14.20 -1.31
CA ASN A 104 -2.98 13.40 -1.89
C ASN A 104 -3.16 13.78 -3.37
#